data_AF-A0A0R3PWM9-F1
#
_entry.id   AF-A0A0R3PWM9-F1
#
_cell.length_a   1.000
_cell.length_b   1.000
_cell.length_c   1.000
_cell.angle_alpha   90.00
_cell.angle_beta   90.00
_cell.angle_gamma   90.00
#
_symmetry.space_group_name_H-M   'P 1'
#
loop_
_entity.id
_entity.type
_entity.pdbx_description
1 polymer ?
#
loop_
_entity_poly.entity_id
_entity_poly.type
_entity_poly.pdbx_seq_one_letter_code
_entity_poly.pdbx_strand_id
1 'polypeptide(L)'
;MKRSLLPFKNTCSRSFCSQITKAKPLEITKENAEFDQVTHTGQAWDQGDYRLQRFDISKKQVNPNIAMHLIAERPPKDCGNERVVFCDGGHAALGHPRVFINLDKPGLHACGYCGNRFYNSHVTKGDDMKIEHLSC
;
A
#
# COMPACT_ATOMS: atom_id res chain seq x y z
N MET A 1 -31.24 -7.96 64.97
CA MET A 1 -31.21 -7.79 63.51
C MET A 1 -31.77 -6.42 63.15
N LYS A 2 -30.92 -5.44 62.84
CA LYS A 2 -31.34 -4.11 62.35
C LYS A 2 -30.62 -3.86 61.02
N ARG A 3 -31.35 -3.86 59.90
CA ARG A 3 -30.84 -3.52 58.57
C ARG A 3 -30.89 -1.99 58.42
N SER A 4 -29.73 -1.37 58.23
CA SER A 4 -29.60 0.02 57.84
C SER A 4 -29.90 0.17 56.35
N LEU A 5 -30.80 1.10 56.01
CA LEU A 5 -31.03 1.57 54.64
C LEU A 5 -30.05 2.71 54.34
N LEU A 6 -29.26 2.59 53.28
CA LEU A 6 -28.48 3.71 52.73
C LEU A 6 -29.18 4.22 51.45
N PRO A 7 -29.23 5.54 51.22
CA PRO A 7 -29.93 6.10 50.06
C PRO A 7 -29.07 5.99 48.80
N PHE A 8 -29.69 5.48 47.73
CA PHE A 8 -29.10 5.39 46.40
C PHE A 8 -29.06 6.81 45.78
N LYS A 9 -27.88 7.40 45.64
CA LYS A 9 -27.70 8.69 44.96
C LYS A 9 -27.66 8.45 43.45
N ASN A 10 -28.73 8.81 42.74
CA ASN A 10 -28.76 8.87 41.28
C ASN A 10 -27.93 10.05 40.79
N THR A 11 -26.67 9.82 40.44
CA THR A 11 -25.91 10.74 39.59
C THR A 11 -26.21 10.42 38.13
N CYS A 12 -27.15 11.16 37.54
CA CYS A 12 -27.37 11.15 36.10
C CYS A 12 -26.21 11.91 35.43
N SER A 13 -25.20 11.17 34.96
CA SER A 13 -24.17 11.72 34.08
C SER A 13 -24.79 11.97 32.71
N ARG A 14 -24.97 13.24 32.35
CA ARG A 14 -25.27 13.64 30.97
C ARG A 14 -24.10 13.21 30.09
N SER A 15 -24.25 12.09 29.40
CA SER A 15 -23.36 11.70 28.31
C SER A 15 -23.58 12.71 27.17
N PHE A 16 -22.61 13.60 26.96
CA PHE A 16 -22.53 14.38 25.74
C PHE A 16 -22.20 13.41 24.61
N CYS A 17 -23.22 12.98 23.88
CA CYS A 17 -23.04 12.30 22.62
C CYS A 17 -22.53 13.35 21.63
N SER A 18 -21.23 13.35 21.34
CA SER A 18 -20.64 14.16 20.28
C SER A 18 -21.23 13.67 18.95
N GLN A 19 -22.29 14.32 18.50
CA GLN A 19 -22.80 14.09 17.15
C GLN A 19 -21.69 14.52 16.18
N ILE A 20 -21.10 13.55 15.48
CA ILE A 20 -20.22 13.80 14.36
C ILE A 20 -21.08 14.46 13.28
N THR A 21 -21.09 15.79 13.23
CA THR A 21 -21.74 16.52 12.15
C THR A 21 -20.87 16.35 10.92
N LYS A 22 -21.18 15.37 10.06
CA LYS A 22 -20.53 15.23 8.75
C LYS A 22 -20.59 16.59 8.03
N ALA A 23 -19.45 17.11 7.60
CA ALA A 23 -19.37 18.38 6.89
C ALA A 23 -20.27 18.35 5.65
N LYS A 24 -20.92 19.48 5.33
CA LYS A 24 -21.75 19.54 4.13
C LYS A 24 -20.83 19.52 2.89
N PRO A 25 -21.22 18.86 1.79
CA PRO A 25 -20.37 18.75 0.59
C PRO A 25 -19.90 20.10 0.02
N LEU A 26 -20.67 21.16 0.23
CA LEU A 26 -20.36 22.53 -0.22
C LEU A 26 -19.24 23.21 0.58
N GLU A 27 -18.89 22.69 1.76
CA GLU A 27 -17.91 23.28 2.68
C GLU A 27 -16.52 22.62 2.55
N ILE A 28 -16.38 21.64 1.65
CA ILE A 28 -15.18 20.81 1.53
C ILE A 28 -14.21 21.44 0.55
N THR A 29 -13.05 21.84 1.07
CA THR A 29 -11.90 22.28 0.29
C THR A 29 -10.83 21.19 0.27
N LYS A 30 -9.83 21.31 -0.61
CA LYS A 30 -8.70 20.36 -0.67
C LYS A 30 -7.94 20.23 0.65
N GLU A 31 -7.97 21.27 1.48
CA GLU A 31 -7.24 21.36 2.75
C GLU A 31 -7.99 20.64 3.89
N ASN A 32 -9.32 20.59 3.81
CA ASN A 32 -10.20 20.05 4.85
C ASN A 32 -10.80 18.68 4.48
N ALA A 33 -10.45 18.14 3.30
CA ALA A 33 -10.97 16.86 2.83
C ALA A 33 -10.46 15.72 3.72
N GLU A 34 -11.38 14.94 4.28
CA GLU A 34 -11.09 13.76 5.08
C GLU A 34 -11.37 12.53 4.22
N PHE A 35 -10.31 11.80 3.88
CA PHE A 35 -10.41 10.67 2.97
C PHE A 35 -10.71 9.36 3.69
N ASP A 36 -11.49 8.52 3.02
CA ASP A 36 -11.68 7.12 3.42
C ASP A 36 -10.39 6.28 3.23
N GLN A 37 -10.51 4.97 3.44
CA GLN A 37 -9.38 4.06 3.25
C GLN A 37 -8.86 4.11 1.80
N VAL A 38 -7.62 4.59 1.66
CA VAL A 38 -6.93 4.70 0.37
C VAL A 38 -6.61 3.30 -0.19
N THR A 39 -6.92 3.09 -1.47
CA THR A 39 -6.56 1.84 -2.17
C THR A 39 -5.07 1.81 -2.55
N HIS A 40 -4.57 0.64 -2.95
CA HIS A 40 -3.19 0.48 -3.44
C HIS A 40 -2.85 1.37 -4.66
N THR A 41 -3.85 1.90 -5.37
CA THR A 41 -3.69 2.83 -6.49
C THR A 41 -3.73 4.31 -6.08
N GLY A 42 -4.02 4.61 -4.81
CA GLY A 42 -4.19 5.98 -4.32
C GLY A 42 -5.62 6.51 -4.40
N GLN A 43 -6.61 5.69 -4.78
CA GLN A 43 -8.00 6.12 -4.83
C GLN A 43 -8.61 6.17 -3.42
N ALA A 44 -9.22 7.29 -3.09
CA ALA A 44 -10.04 7.46 -1.90
C ALA A 44 -11.22 8.41 -2.20
N TRP A 45 -12.30 8.27 -1.44
CA TRP A 45 -13.42 9.21 -1.46
C TRP A 45 -13.31 10.11 -0.24
N ASP A 46 -13.58 11.40 -0.44
CA ASP A 46 -13.72 12.34 0.65
C ASP A 46 -15.06 12.14 1.37
N GLN A 47 -15.12 12.38 2.67
CA GLN A 47 -16.25 12.05 3.53
C GLN A 47 -17.56 12.76 3.18
N GLY A 48 -17.52 13.91 2.49
CA GLY A 48 -18.73 14.56 1.97
C GLY A 48 -19.12 14.16 0.56
N ASP A 49 -18.39 13.23 -0.07
CA ASP A 49 -18.78 12.69 -1.37
C ASP A 49 -20.01 11.79 -1.22
N TYR A 50 -21.10 12.15 -1.90
CA TYR A 50 -22.35 11.37 -1.89
C TYR A 50 -22.16 9.93 -2.38
N ARG A 51 -21.09 9.64 -3.15
CA ARG A 51 -20.79 8.30 -3.66
C ARG A 51 -20.40 7.31 -2.56
N LEU A 52 -19.98 7.78 -1.38
CA LEU A 52 -19.68 6.95 -0.21
C LEU A 52 -20.89 6.18 0.33
N GLN A 53 -22.10 6.67 0.07
CA GLN A 53 -23.36 6.03 0.48
C GLN A 53 -23.43 4.54 0.11
N ARG A 54 -22.73 4.12 -0.95
CA ARG A 54 -22.64 2.71 -1.37
C ARG A 54 -22.03 1.78 -0.32
N PHE A 55 -21.24 2.31 0.61
CA PHE A 55 -20.54 1.58 1.65
C PHE A 55 -21.19 1.70 3.03
N ASP A 56 -22.42 2.22 3.12
CA ASP A 56 -23.15 2.35 4.39
C ASP A 56 -23.56 0.99 4.97
N ILE A 57 -23.94 0.04 4.11
CA ILE A 57 -24.37 -1.31 4.51
C ILE A 57 -23.16 -2.25 4.59
N SER A 58 -22.18 -2.09 3.70
CA SER A 58 -21.02 -2.96 3.57
C SER A 58 -19.71 -2.18 3.54
N LYS A 59 -18.69 -2.68 4.24
CA LYS A 59 -17.39 -2.02 4.31
C LYS A 59 -16.66 -2.11 2.97
N LYS A 60 -16.01 -1.01 2.58
CA LYS A 60 -15.05 -0.97 1.47
C LYS A 60 -13.96 -2.03 1.70
N GLN A 61 -13.79 -2.92 0.73
CA GLN A 61 -12.77 -3.96 0.79
C GLN A 61 -11.50 -3.45 0.13
N VAL A 62 -10.43 -3.32 0.91
CA VAL A 62 -9.11 -2.92 0.43
C VAL A 62 -8.12 -3.97 0.88
N ASN A 63 -7.27 -4.42 -0.04
CA ASN A 63 -6.19 -5.35 0.29
C ASN A 63 -5.09 -4.61 1.09
N PRO A 64 -4.76 -5.04 2.33
CA PRO A 64 -3.68 -4.45 3.10
C PRO A 64 -2.29 -4.77 2.53
N ASN A 65 -2.15 -5.87 1.80
CA ASN A 65 -0.87 -6.33 1.25
C ASN A 65 -0.64 -5.73 -0.14
N ILE A 66 0.02 -4.57 -0.16
CA ILE A 66 0.34 -3.83 -1.39
C ILE A 66 1.57 -4.43 -2.07
N ALA A 67 1.42 -4.91 -3.31
CA ALA A 67 2.49 -5.57 -4.07
C ALA A 67 3.74 -4.70 -4.25
N MET A 68 3.58 -3.37 -4.39
CA MET A 68 4.67 -2.42 -4.50
C MET A 68 5.65 -2.52 -3.30
N HIS A 69 5.13 -2.58 -2.07
CA HIS A 69 5.96 -2.72 -0.88
C HIS A 69 6.64 -4.09 -0.80
N LEU A 70 5.91 -5.15 -1.16
CA LEU A 70 6.43 -6.53 -1.14
C LEU A 70 7.57 -6.75 -2.15
N ILE A 71 7.50 -6.12 -3.32
CA ILE A 71 8.57 -6.17 -4.32
C ILE A 71 9.77 -5.33 -3.87
N ALA A 72 9.52 -4.17 -3.26
CA ALA A 72 10.56 -3.31 -2.72
C ALA A 72 11.36 -3.97 -1.59
N GLU A 73 10.70 -4.78 -0.76
CA GLU A 73 11.31 -5.55 0.33
C GLU A 73 12.25 -6.66 -0.17
N ARG A 74 11.98 -7.23 -1.35
CA ARG A 74 12.84 -8.28 -1.91
C ARG A 74 14.19 -7.70 -2.34
N PRO A 75 15.32 -8.29 -1.90
CA PRO A 75 16.64 -7.83 -2.30
C PRO A 75 16.91 -8.07 -3.79
N PRO A 76 17.66 -7.18 -4.46
CA PRO A 76 18.12 -7.41 -5.83
C PRO A 76 19.02 -8.64 -5.92
N LYS A 77 18.88 -9.41 -7.01
CA LYS A 77 19.68 -10.60 -7.28
C LYS A 77 20.98 -10.23 -8.00
N ASP A 78 22.11 -10.67 -7.46
CA ASP A 78 23.41 -10.60 -8.12
C ASP A 78 23.51 -11.69 -9.19
N CYS A 79 23.84 -11.28 -10.42
CA CYS A 79 24.03 -12.17 -11.56
C CYS A 79 25.51 -12.32 -11.95
N GLY A 80 26.43 -11.87 -11.10
CA GLY A 80 27.87 -11.99 -11.33
C GLY A 80 28.28 -11.21 -12.57
N ASN A 81 28.95 -11.91 -13.50
CA ASN A 81 29.52 -11.33 -14.72
C ASN A 81 28.60 -11.47 -15.96
N GLU A 82 27.38 -11.98 -15.81
CA GLU A 82 26.47 -12.23 -16.93
C GLU A 82 25.93 -10.90 -17.49
N ARG A 83 26.03 -10.72 -18.81
CA ARG A 83 25.46 -9.55 -19.50
C ARG A 83 23.98 -9.69 -19.77
N VAL A 84 23.51 -10.91 -19.99
CA VAL A 84 22.11 -11.21 -20.30
C VAL A 84 21.66 -12.33 -19.39
N VAL A 85 20.58 -12.09 -18.65
CA VAL A 85 20.00 -13.05 -17.71
C VAL A 85 18.57 -13.37 -18.11
N PHE A 86 18.10 -14.58 -17.81
CA PHE A 86 16.72 -14.93 -18.05
C PHE A 86 15.91 -14.94 -16.75
N CYS A 87 14.64 -14.58 -16.86
CA CYS A 87 13.66 -14.70 -15.79
C CYS A 87 12.43 -15.44 -16.31
N ASP A 88 11.97 -16.43 -15.55
CA ASP A 88 10.79 -17.26 -15.81
C ASP A 88 9.80 -17.25 -14.62
N GLY A 89 10.01 -16.35 -13.66
CA GLY A 89 9.23 -16.28 -12.42
C GLY A 89 9.50 -17.40 -11.41
N GLY A 90 10.56 -18.19 -11.60
CA GLY A 90 11.00 -19.24 -10.67
C GLY A 90 10.49 -20.64 -11.01
N HIS A 91 9.57 -20.77 -11.97
CA HIS A 91 9.11 -22.07 -12.46
C HIS A 91 8.70 -21.98 -13.93
N ALA A 92 9.29 -22.83 -14.78
CA ALA A 92 9.18 -22.74 -16.23
C ALA A 92 7.74 -22.69 -16.79
N ALA A 93 6.79 -23.40 -16.16
CA ALA A 93 5.39 -23.46 -16.61
C ALA A 93 4.38 -22.72 -15.72
N LEU A 94 4.75 -22.35 -14.49
CA LEU A 94 3.84 -21.72 -13.52
C LEU A 94 4.11 -20.24 -13.31
N GLY A 95 5.28 -19.75 -13.77
CA GLY A 95 5.61 -18.35 -13.78
C GLY A 95 5.16 -17.65 -15.06
N HIS A 96 5.92 -16.63 -15.46
CA HIS A 96 5.66 -15.86 -16.68
C HIS A 96 6.48 -16.41 -17.86
N PRO A 97 6.15 -16.02 -19.10
CA PRO A 97 6.99 -16.36 -20.26
C PRO A 97 8.45 -15.95 -20.03
N ARG A 98 9.37 -16.84 -20.41
CA ARG A 98 10.80 -16.59 -20.27
C ARG A 98 11.17 -15.29 -21.00
N VAL A 99 11.71 -14.34 -20.26
CA VAL A 99 12.28 -13.10 -20.81
C VAL A 99 13.76 -13.01 -20.54
N PHE A 100 14.47 -12.32 -21.43
CA PHE A 100 15.88 -12.02 -21.31
C PHE A 100 16.04 -10.54 -20.95
N ILE A 101 16.85 -10.27 -19.94
CA ILE A 101 17.08 -8.94 -19.36
C ILE A 101 18.55 -8.59 -19.59
N ASN A 102 18.80 -7.41 -20.16
CA ASN A 102 20.14 -6.92 -20.43
C ASN A 102 20.68 -6.16 -19.22
N LEU A 103 21.88 -6.53 -18.76
CA LEU A 103 22.59 -5.95 -17.62
C LEU A 103 23.84 -5.17 -18.03
N ASP A 104 23.90 -4.69 -19.28
CA ASP A 104 25.06 -3.95 -19.80
C ASP A 104 25.23 -2.55 -19.18
N LYS A 105 24.13 -1.95 -18.70
CA LYS A 105 24.16 -0.64 -18.03
C LYS A 105 24.35 -0.83 -16.52
N PRO A 106 25.12 0.03 -15.84
CA PRO A 106 25.21 0.00 -14.38
C PRO A 106 23.85 0.33 -13.76
N GLY A 107 23.43 -0.45 -12.78
CA GLY A 107 22.17 -0.24 -12.05
C GLY A 107 21.35 -1.51 -11.85
N LEU A 108 20.17 -1.32 -11.24
CA LEU A 108 19.19 -2.38 -11.02
C LEU A 108 18.24 -2.46 -12.22
N HIS A 109 18.18 -3.63 -12.83
CA HIS A 109 17.28 -3.93 -13.94
C HIS A 109 16.11 -4.77 -13.46
N ALA A 110 14.89 -4.29 -13.64
CA ALA A 110 13.69 -4.99 -13.20
C ALA A 110 13.15 -5.93 -14.30
N CYS A 111 12.65 -7.10 -13.90
CA CYS A 111 11.82 -7.92 -14.78
C CYS A 111 10.43 -7.30 -14.92
N GLY A 112 9.96 -7.07 -16.15
CA GLY A 112 8.64 -6.50 -16.42
C GLY A 112 7.44 -7.34 -15.98
N TYR A 113 7.66 -8.59 -15.58
CA TYR A 113 6.60 -9.47 -15.07
C TYR A 113 6.65 -9.59 -13.54
N CYS A 114 7.73 -10.15 -13.00
CA CYS A 114 7.84 -10.37 -11.55
C CYS A 114 8.16 -9.09 -10.75
N GLY A 115 8.66 -8.03 -11.39
CA GLY A 115 9.21 -6.87 -10.70
C GLY A 115 10.51 -7.13 -9.94
N ASN A 116 11.04 -8.36 -9.98
CA ASN A 116 12.32 -8.69 -9.36
C ASN A 116 13.46 -7.93 -10.03
N ARG A 117 14.40 -7.46 -9.21
CA ARG A 117 15.55 -6.65 -9.63
C ARG A 117 16.80 -7.53 -9.78
N PHE A 118 17.55 -7.30 -10.83
CA PHE A 118 18.78 -8.02 -11.18
C PHE A 118 19.89 -6.99 -11.42
N TYR A 119 21.12 -7.34 -11.09
CA TYR A 119 22.28 -6.50 -11.40
C TYR A 119 23.50 -7.35 -11.70
N ASN A 120 24.41 -6.76 -12.47
CA ASN A 120 25.72 -7.33 -12.76
C ASN A 120 26.74 -6.65 -11.84
N SER A 121 27.40 -7.43 -10.99
CA SER A 121 28.37 -6.96 -10.00
C SER A 121 29.69 -6.48 -10.59
N HIS A 122 30.03 -6.87 -11.81
CA HIS A 122 31.20 -6.38 -12.52
C HIS A 122 30.99 -4.96 -13.07
N VAL A 123 29.76 -4.65 -13.49
CA VAL A 123 29.39 -3.36 -14.09
C VAL A 123 28.90 -2.36 -13.04
N THR A 124 28.06 -2.80 -12.11
CA THR A 124 27.38 -1.93 -11.12
C THR A 124 28.21 -1.84 -9.85
N LYS A 125 28.69 -0.66 -9.47
CA LYS A 125 29.53 -0.48 -8.27
C LYS A 125 29.01 0.65 -7.38
N GLY A 126 29.03 0.41 -6.07
CA GLY A 126 28.78 1.43 -5.04
C GLY A 126 27.50 2.22 -5.26
N ASP A 127 27.65 3.47 -5.72
CA ASP A 127 26.55 4.42 -5.94
C ASP A 127 25.60 4.04 -7.08
N ASP A 128 26.05 3.20 -8.02
CA ASP A 128 25.24 2.78 -9.17
C ASP A 128 24.02 1.94 -8.77
N MET A 129 24.02 1.35 -7.57
CA MET A 129 22.87 0.57 -7.06
C MET A 129 21.61 1.42 -6.84
N LYS A 130 21.75 2.75 -6.79
CA LYS A 130 20.62 3.69 -6.69
C LYS A 130 19.97 3.94 -8.06
N ILE A 131 20.62 3.56 -9.15
CA ILE A 131 20.11 3.73 -10.51
C ILE A 131 19.15 2.57 -10.78
N GLU A 132 17.86 2.89 -10.80
CA GLU A 132 16.81 1.93 -11.12
C GLU A 132 16.40 2.09 -12.58
N HIS A 133 16.74 1.10 -13.41
CA HIS A 133 16.23 1.00 -14.78
C HIS A 133 14.88 0.29 -14.74
N LEU A 134 13.89 0.93 -14.11
CA LEU A 134 12.48 0.58 -14.34
C LEU A 134 12.10 1.12 -15.72
N SER A 135 12.68 0.48 -16.76
CA SER A 135 12.52 0.72 -18.20
C SER A 135 11.89 2.06 -18.61
N CYS A 136 12.75 2.97 -19.08
CA CYS A 136 12.50 4.07 -20.04
C CYS A 136 11.07 4.63 -20.14
#